data_AF-A0A931QXG2-F1
#
_entry.id   AF-A0A931QXG2-F1
#
_cell.length_a   1.000
_cell.length_b   1.000
_cell.length_c   1.000
_cell.angle_alpha   90.00
_cell.angle_beta   90.00
_cell.angle_gamma   90.00
#
_symmetry.space_group_name_H-M   'P 1'
#
loop_
_entity.id
_entity.type
_entity.pdbx_description
1 polymer ?
#
loop_
_entity_poly.entity_id
_entity_poly.type
_entity_poly.pdbx_seq_one_letter_code
_entity_poly.pdbx_strand_id
1 'polypeptide(L)'
;MIDIGTGITGGFGLLIMVLAGLALILYLVPIPLWIAAWASGAYVGLLTLIGMRLRRVPPTTVVTARISAVKAGLDIAINDLEAHFLAGGNVVRVVNAMISADKANIPLPFKR
;
A
#
# COMPACT_ATOMS: atom_id res chain seq x y z
N MET A 1 -39.07 25.37 -23.30
CA MET A 1 -38.27 24.61 -24.29
C MET A 1 -36.94 24.31 -23.61
N ILE A 2 -36.80 23.11 -23.03
CA ILE A 2 -35.52 22.67 -22.45
C ILE A 2 -34.78 22.01 -23.60
N ASP A 3 -33.80 22.71 -24.18
CA ASP A 3 -32.99 22.17 -25.26
C ASP A 3 -32.34 20.87 -24.82
N ILE A 4 -32.64 19.78 -25.53
CA ILE A 4 -32.06 18.45 -25.32
C ILE A 4 -30.52 18.52 -25.36
N GLY A 5 -29.95 19.52 -26.06
CA GLY A 5 -28.52 19.83 -26.06
C GLY A 5 -27.95 20.18 -24.67
N THR A 6 -28.69 20.90 -23.82
CA THR A 6 -28.21 21.25 -22.47
C THR A 6 -28.19 20.05 -21.51
N GLY A 7 -29.10 19.09 -21.68
CA GLY A 7 -29.13 17.86 -20.88
C GLY A 7 -27.99 16.90 -21.20
N ILE A 8 -27.64 16.77 -22.49
CA ILE A 8 -26.54 15.90 -22.94
C ILE A 8 -25.19 16.52 -22.56
N THR A 9 -24.98 17.83 -22.77
CA THR A 9 -23.73 18.51 -22.37
C THR A 9 -23.56 18.55 -20.85
N GLY A 10 -24.65 18.74 -20.08
CA GLY A 10 -24.62 18.67 -18.62
C GLY A 10 -24.34 17.26 -18.08
N GLY A 11 -24.98 16.24 -18.66
CA GLY A 11 -24.76 14.83 -18.30
C GLY A 11 -23.35 14.34 -18.62
N PHE A 12 -22.82 14.68 -19.81
CA PHE A 12 -21.43 14.38 -20.17
C PHE A 12 -20.43 15.11 -19.26
N GLY A 13 -20.69 16.37 -18.91
CA GLY A 13 -19.85 17.13 -17.97
C GLY A 13 -19.77 16.48 -16.58
N LEU A 14 -20.91 16.04 -16.05
CA LEU A 14 -20.97 15.33 -14.76
C LEU A 14 -20.25 13.97 -14.82
N LEU A 15 -20.44 13.23 -15.90
CA LEU A 15 -19.82 11.93 -16.12
C LEU A 15 -18.28 12.06 -16.21
N ILE A 16 -17.78 13.07 -16.92
CA ILE A 16 -16.35 13.39 -16.99
C ILE A 16 -15.80 13.74 -15.59
N MET A 17 -16.53 14.52 -14.79
CA MET A 17 -16.12 14.90 -13.44
C MET A 17 -16.02 13.68 -12.51
N VAL A 18 -16.99 12.76 -12.58
CA VAL A 18 -16.98 11.51 -11.82
C VAL A 18 -15.85 10.59 -12.27
N LEU A 19 -15.64 10.43 -13.57
CA LEU A 19 -14.53 9.62 -14.10
C LEU A 19 -13.16 10.22 -13.71
N ALA A 20 -13.00 11.54 -13.75
CA ALA A 20 -11.78 12.21 -13.32
C ALA A 20 -11.53 12.02 -11.82
N GLY A 21 -12.57 12.16 -10.98
CA GLY A 21 -12.48 11.88 -9.55
C GLY A 21 -12.12 10.42 -9.25
N LEU A 22 -12.74 9.47 -9.95
CA LEU A 22 -12.44 8.05 -9.81
C LEU A 22 -11.01 7.73 -10.27
N ALA A 23 -10.57 8.28 -11.40
CA ALA A 23 -9.20 8.12 -11.89
C ALA A 23 -8.18 8.66 -10.88
N LEU A 24 -8.47 9.79 -10.23
CA LEU A 24 -7.62 10.36 -9.19
C LEU A 24 -7.54 9.45 -7.96
N ILE A 25 -8.66 8.87 -7.52
CA ILE A 25 -8.69 7.91 -6.41
C ILE A 25 -7.92 6.63 -6.77
N LEU A 26 -8.14 6.08 -7.97
CA LEU A 26 -7.44 4.88 -8.46
C LEU A 26 -5.93 5.12 -8.66
N TYR A 27 -5.53 6.34 -9.00
CA TYR A 27 -4.11 6.72 -9.06
C TYR A 27 -3.48 6.79 -7.66
N LEU A 28 -4.22 7.35 -6.70
CA LEU A 28 -3.73 7.56 -5.34
C LEU A 28 -3.68 6.27 -4.52
N VAL A 29 -4.66 5.39 -4.67
CA VAL A 29 -4.77 4.14 -3.91
C VAL A 29 -4.29 2.97 -4.77
N PRO A 30 -3.20 2.27 -4.39
CA PRO A 30 -2.79 1.05 -5.07
C PRO A 30 -3.73 -0.11 -4.69
N ILE A 31 -4.95 -0.13 -5.25
CA ILE A 31 -5.97 -1.16 -5.01
C ILE A 31 -5.42 -2.58 -5.19
N PRO A 32 -4.65 -2.90 -6.26
CA PRO A 32 -4.12 -4.26 -6.44
C PRO A 32 -3.20 -4.70 -5.30
N LEU A 33 -2.38 -3.78 -4.79
CA LEU A 33 -1.46 -4.03 -3.67
C LEU A 33 -2.22 -4.27 -2.37
N TRP A 34 -3.29 -3.50 -2.14
CA TRP A 34 -4.16 -3.67 -0.99
C TRP A 34 -4.83 -5.05 -0.97
N ILE A 35 -5.36 -5.48 -2.12
CA ILE A 35 -5.97 -6.81 -2.28
C ILE A 35 -4.92 -7.91 -2.03
N ALA A 36 -3.70 -7.76 -2.57
CA ALA A 36 -2.62 -8.73 -2.37
C ALA A 36 -2.19 -8.84 -0.89
N ALA A 37 -2.17 -7.72 -0.17
CA ALA A 37 -1.87 -7.68 1.26
C ALA A 37 -2.96 -8.41 2.06
N TRP A 38 -4.22 -8.13 1.77
CA TRP A 38 -5.38 -8.77 2.39
C TRP A 38 -5.41 -10.28 2.13
N ALA A 39 -5.22 -10.70 0.88
CA ALA A 39 -5.18 -12.11 0.48
C ALA A 39 -4.01 -12.89 1.11
N SER A 40 -2.95 -12.19 1.54
CA SER A 40 -1.79 -12.80 2.22
C SER A 40 -1.91 -12.81 3.74
N GLY A 41 -3.02 -12.34 4.32
CA GLY A 41 -3.18 -12.16 5.76
C GLY A 41 -2.38 -11.00 6.36
N ALA A 42 -1.68 -10.23 5.51
CA ALA A 42 -0.91 -9.05 5.88
C ALA A 42 -1.81 -7.80 5.82
N TYR A 43 -2.75 -7.69 6.75
CA TYR A 43 -3.75 -6.61 6.74
C TYR A 43 -3.09 -5.22 6.78
N VAL A 44 -3.40 -4.39 5.78
CA VAL A 44 -3.00 -2.98 5.70
C VAL A 44 -4.23 -2.13 5.43
N GLY A 45 -4.42 -1.06 6.20
CA GLY A 45 -5.53 -0.14 6.00
C GLY A 45 -5.37 0.69 4.72
N LEU A 46 -6.48 0.97 4.03
CA LEU A 46 -6.49 1.88 2.87
C LEU A 46 -5.95 3.27 3.23
N LEU A 47 -6.33 3.78 4.41
CA LEU A 47 -5.81 5.05 4.94
C LEU A 47 -4.29 5.01 5.16
N THR A 48 -3.75 3.87 5.58
CA THR A 48 -2.30 3.69 5.75
C THR A 48 -1.57 3.76 4.41
N LEU A 49 -2.11 3.14 3.35
CA LEU A 49 -1.53 3.21 2.00
C LEU A 49 -1.51 4.64 1.45
N ILE A 50 -2.59 5.39 1.67
CA ILE A 50 -2.66 6.81 1.31
C ILE A 50 -1.63 7.59 2.14
N GLY A 51 -1.59 7.34 3.46
CA GLY A 51 -0.63 7.96 4.38
C GLY A 51 0.83 7.68 4.04
N MET A 52 1.16 6.51 3.47
CA MET A 52 2.51 6.20 2.96
C MET A 52 2.89 7.18 1.84
N ARG A 53 2.00 7.40 0.86
CA ARG A 53 2.26 8.35 -0.23
C ARG A 53 2.46 9.77 0.27
N LEU A 54 1.64 10.22 1.23
CA LEU A 54 1.78 11.55 1.85
C LEU A 54 3.13 11.71 2.56
N ARG A 55 3.58 10.67 3.26
CA ARG A 55 4.89 10.62 3.94
C ARG A 55 6.07 10.33 3.01
N ARG A 56 5.84 10.30 1.68
CA ARG A 56 6.83 9.95 0.64
C ARG A 56 7.46 8.55 0.83
N VAL A 57 6.73 7.63 1.42
CA VAL A 57 7.10 6.21 1.54
C VAL A 57 6.46 5.44 0.38
N PRO A 58 7.22 4.69 -0.42
CA PRO A 58 6.66 3.88 -1.50
C PRO A 58 5.88 2.70 -0.90
N PRO A 59 4.54 2.66 -1.07
CA PRO A 59 3.72 1.62 -0.44
C PRO A 59 4.04 0.22 -0.96
N THR A 60 4.44 0.11 -2.22
CA THR A 60 4.81 -1.17 -2.86
C THR A 60 5.92 -1.88 -2.10
N THR A 61 7.05 -1.20 -1.86
CA THR A 61 8.21 -1.77 -1.18
C THR A 61 7.89 -2.24 0.24
N VAL A 62 7.19 -1.41 1.01
CA VAL A 62 6.87 -1.70 2.41
C VAL A 62 5.85 -2.83 2.53
N VAL A 63 4.77 -2.80 1.74
CA VAL A 63 3.70 -3.79 1.80
C VAL A 63 4.19 -5.14 1.28
N THR A 64 4.97 -5.19 0.20
CA THR A 64 5.55 -6.44 -0.28
C THR A 64 6.49 -7.05 0.76
N ALA A 65 7.30 -6.24 1.45
CA ALA A 65 8.12 -6.73 2.55
C ALA A 65 7.26 -7.26 3.73
N ARG A 66 6.20 -6.56 4.11
CA ARG A 66 5.22 -7.01 5.11
C ARG A 66 4.59 -8.37 4.72
N ILE A 67 4.17 -8.52 3.46
CA ILE A 67 3.60 -9.77 2.94
C ILE A 67 4.60 -10.92 3.08
N SER A 68 5.86 -10.71 2.69
CA SER A 68 6.91 -11.73 2.83
C SER A 68 7.18 -12.11 4.29
N ALA A 69 7.20 -11.13 5.19
CA ALA A 69 7.38 -11.36 6.63
C ALA A 69 6.24 -12.23 7.19
N VAL A 70 4.99 -11.82 6.96
CA VAL A 70 3.80 -12.52 7.47
C VAL A 70 3.72 -13.95 6.91
N LYS A 71 4.01 -14.14 5.62
CA LYS A 71 4.06 -15.49 5.01
C LYS A 71 5.16 -16.38 5.57
N ALA A 72 6.23 -15.79 6.13
CA ALA A 72 7.28 -16.52 6.81
C ALA A 72 7.00 -16.73 8.32
N GLY A 73 5.83 -16.30 8.82
CA GLY A 73 5.50 -16.38 10.25
C GLY A 73 6.05 -15.24 11.09
N LEU A 74 6.67 -14.22 10.48
CA LEU A 74 7.19 -13.04 11.16
C LEU A 74 6.12 -11.94 11.18
N ASP A 75 5.58 -11.63 12.34
CA ASP A 75 4.70 -10.47 12.51
C ASP A 75 5.52 -9.22 12.84
N ILE A 76 5.73 -8.37 11.83
CA ILE A 76 6.42 -7.10 11.95
C ILE A 76 5.40 -6.00 11.69
N ALA A 77 5.28 -5.01 12.58
CA ALA A 77 4.35 -3.92 12.38
C ALA A 77 4.72 -3.09 11.14
N ILE A 78 3.72 -2.70 10.33
CA ILE A 78 3.98 -1.92 9.11
C ILE A 78 4.65 -0.58 9.41
N ASN A 79 4.29 0.06 10.53
CA ASN A 79 4.88 1.32 10.96
C ASN A 79 6.39 1.20 11.20
N ASP A 80 6.86 0.02 11.61
CA ASP A 80 8.28 -0.22 11.88
C ASP A 80 9.07 -0.39 10.57
N LEU A 81 8.46 -1.07 9.59
CA LEU A 81 9.00 -1.17 8.23
C LEU A 81 9.04 0.21 7.55
N GLU A 82 8.00 1.03 7.73
CA GLU A 82 7.96 2.41 7.26
C GLU A 82 9.03 3.28 7.93
N ALA A 83 9.17 3.19 9.25
CA ALA A 83 10.19 3.93 10.00
C ALA A 83 11.60 3.54 9.54
N HIS A 84 11.84 2.25 9.31
CA HIS A 84 13.11 1.77 8.77
C HIS A 84 13.37 2.28 7.35
N PHE A 85 12.35 2.33 6.49
CA PHE A 85 12.46 2.94 5.16
C PHE A 85 12.82 4.42 5.25
N LEU A 86 12.13 5.17 6.12
CA LEU A 86 12.35 6.60 6.33
C LEU A 86 13.74 6.90 6.91
N ALA A 87 14.31 5.97 7.69
CA ALA A 87 15.69 6.02 8.13
C ALA A 87 16.72 5.76 7.01
N GLY A 88 16.29 5.58 5.76
CA GLY A 88 17.13 5.26 4.61
C GLY A 88 17.49 3.77 4.51
N GLY A 89 16.86 2.92 5.30
CA GLY A 89 17.09 1.49 5.33
C GLY A 89 16.41 0.73 4.19
N ASN A 90 16.95 -0.44 3.85
CA ASN A 90 16.37 -1.34 2.85
C ASN A 90 15.47 -2.38 3.52
N VAL A 91 14.17 -2.08 3.58
CA VAL A 91 13.14 -2.92 4.21
C VAL A 91 13.13 -4.34 3.65
N VAL A 92 13.22 -4.49 2.32
CA VAL A 92 13.17 -5.81 1.67
C VAL A 92 14.36 -6.66 2.10
N ARG A 93 15.56 -6.07 2.15
CA ARG A 93 16.78 -6.78 2.53
C ARG A 93 16.74 -7.21 4.01
N VAL A 94 16.25 -6.35 4.89
CA VAL A 94 16.12 -6.66 6.33
C VAL A 94 15.12 -7.78 6.56
N VAL A 95 13.93 -7.71 5.94
CA VAL A 95 12.94 -8.78 6.05
C VAL A 95 13.49 -10.10 5.52
N ASN A 96 14.15 -10.11 4.35
CA ASN A 96 14.75 -11.33 3.82
C ASN A 96 15.82 -11.92 4.76
N ALA A 97 16.66 -11.06 5.36
CA ALA A 97 17.65 -11.50 6.34
C ALA A 97 16.99 -12.11 7.59
N MET A 98 15.90 -11.52 8.08
CA MET A 98 15.14 -12.09 9.20
C MET A 98 14.50 -13.43 8.84
N ILE A 99 13.92 -13.56 7.65
CA ILE A 99 13.36 -14.84 7.17
C ILE A 99 14.46 -15.92 7.10
N SER A 100 15.66 -15.56 6.65
CA SER A 100 16.80 -16.47 6.63
C SER A 100 17.28 -16.85 8.03
N ALA A 101 17.34 -15.88 8.97
CA ALA A 101 17.72 -16.12 10.35
C ALA A 101 16.73 -17.04 11.06
N ASP A 102 15.42 -16.80 10.89
CA ASP A 102 14.34 -17.62 11.46
C ASP A 102 14.42 -19.07 10.95
N LYS A 103 14.62 -19.26 9.64
CA LYS A 103 14.85 -20.60 9.05
C LYS A 103 16.10 -21.31 9.57
N ALA A 104 17.12 -20.55 9.98
CA ALA A 104 18.34 -21.06 10.58
C ALA A 104 18.24 -21.20 12.11
N ASN A 105 17.07 -20.95 12.69
CA ASN A 105 16.83 -20.96 14.14
C ASN A 105 17.73 -19.97 14.92
N ILE A 106 18.07 -18.85 14.27
CA ILE A 106 18.83 -17.75 14.85
C ILE A 106 17.85 -16.62 15.23
N PRO A 107 17.72 -16.27 16.52
CA PRO A 107 16.83 -15.20 16.94
C PRO A 107 17.37 -13.84 16.47
N LEU A 108 16.64 -13.19 15.56
CA LEU A 108 16.96 -11.86 15.05
C LEU A 108 15.74 -10.94 15.17
N PRO A 109 15.53 -10.27 16.33
CA PRO A 109 14.39 -9.40 16.50
C PRO A 109 14.51 -8.13 15.65
N PHE A 110 13.38 -7.66 15.08
CA PHE A 110 13.35 -6.45 14.24
C PHE A 110 13.69 -5.18 15.05
N LYS A 111 13.23 -5.12 16.30
CA LYS A 111 13.51 -4.05 17.26
C LYS A 111 14.48 -4.54 18.33
N ARG A 112 15.33 -3.64 18.81
CA ARG A 112 15.99 -3.80 20.10
C ARG A 112 15.16 -3.13 21.18
#